data_AF-A0A852Z6Y5-F1
#
_entry.id   AF-A0A852Z6Y5-F1
#
_cell.length_a   1.000
_cell.length_b   1.000
_cell.length_c   1.000
_cell.angle_alpha   90.00
_cell.angle_beta   90.00
_cell.angle_gamma   90.00
#
_symmetry.space_group_name_H-M   'P 1'
#
loop_
_entity.id
_entity.type
_entity.pdbx_description
1 polymer ?
#
loop_
_entity_poly.entity_id
_entity_poly.type
_entity_poly.pdbx_seq_one_letter_code
_entity_poly.pdbx_strand_id
1 'polypeptide(L)'
;MGVVFSVTFGMLCVAGLLSLVRLLRGRGTLDRIVALDVFITLIVAATCVGMGLNRDGSNIALAAAFALLAFIGSVSAARLVERGESHR
;
A
#
# COMPACT_ATOMS: atom_id res chain seq x y z
N MET A 1 -6.26 22.66 9.79
CA MET A 1 -6.49 21.62 8.78
C MET A 1 -5.19 21.02 8.22
N GLY A 2 -4.17 21.82 7.85
CA GLY A 2 -2.89 21.28 7.35
C GLY A 2 -2.13 20.36 8.33
N VAL A 3 -2.25 20.61 9.64
CA VAL A 3 -1.55 19.84 10.67
C VAL A 3 -1.96 18.36 10.67
N VAL A 4 -3.24 18.06 10.49
CA VAL A 4 -3.75 16.67 10.43
C VAL A 4 -3.16 15.95 9.23
N PHE A 5 -3.14 16.60 8.06
CA PHE A 5 -2.55 16.01 6.86
C PHE A 5 -1.05 15.78 7.00
N SER A 6 -0.29 16.72 7.58
CA SER A 6 1.14 16.53 7.83
C SER A 6 1.43 15.38 8.81
N VAL A 7 0.64 15.23 9.87
CA VAL A 7 0.79 14.12 10.82
C VAL A 7 0.47 12.78 10.14
N THR A 8 -0.64 12.69 9.40
CA THR A 8 -1.01 11.49 8.66
C THR A 8 0.07 11.12 7.63
N PHE A 9 0.59 12.10 6.90
CA PHE A 9 1.66 11.88 5.93
C PHE A 9 2.93 11.35 6.60
N GLY A 10 3.32 11.92 7.75
CA GLY A 10 4.43 11.42 8.55
C GLY A 10 4.24 9.97 9.01
N MET A 11 3.04 9.63 9.50
CA MET A 11 2.69 8.26 9.88
C MET A 11 2.79 7.29 8.70
N LEU A 12 2.34 7.70 7.51
CA LEU A 12 2.44 6.88 6.30
C LEU A 12 3.89 6.66 5.86
N CYS A 13 4.75 7.68 5.94
CA CYS A 13 6.17 7.52 5.67
C CYS A 13 6.82 6.52 6.63
N VAL A 14 6.52 6.60 7.92
CA VAL A 14 7.02 5.64 8.92
C VAL A 14 6.50 4.23 8.63
N ALA A 15 5.22 4.07 8.31
CA ALA A 15 4.65 2.78 7.92
C ALA A 15 5.31 2.23 6.64
N GLY A 16 5.58 3.08 5.66
CA GLY A 16 6.25 2.71 4.41
C GLY A 16 7.68 2.21 4.65
N LEU A 17 8.44 2.89 5.51
CA LEU A 17 9.77 2.45 5.93
C LEU A 17 9.72 1.11 6.65
N LEU A 18 8.77 0.90 7.56
CA LEU A 18 8.59 -0.37 8.26
C LEU A 18 8.21 -1.51 7.30
N SER A 19 7.31 -1.27 6.35
CA SER A 19 6.95 -2.22 5.30
C SER A 19 8.14 -2.57 4.41
N LEU A 20 8.98 -1.59 4.07
CA LEU A 20 10.20 -1.82 3.30
C LEU A 20 11.21 -2.69 4.08
N VAL A 21 11.41 -2.42 5.37
CA VAL A 21 12.26 -3.25 6.24
C VAL A 21 11.72 -4.67 6.32
N ARG A 22 10.40 -4.85 6.40
CA ARG A 22 9.75 -6.17 6.40
C ARG A 22 9.94 -6.89 5.07
N LEU A 23 9.76 -6.20 3.94
CA LEU A 23 10.00 -6.73 2.60
C LEU A 23 11.44 -7.25 2.44
N LEU A 24 12.43 -6.51 2.94
CA LEU A 24 13.85 -6.88 2.87
C LEU A 24 14.21 -8.04 3.81
N ARG A 25 13.60 -8.12 5.00
CA ARG A 25 13.87 -9.18 5.99
C ARG A 25 13.05 -10.45 5.79
N GLY A 26 11.97 -10.42 5.01
CA GLY A 26 11.11 -11.58 4.77
C GLY A 26 11.90 -12.76 4.20
N ARG A 27 11.89 -13.90 4.90
CA ARG A 27 12.53 -15.16 4.48
C ARG A 27 11.65 -15.98 3.53
N GLY A 28 10.33 -15.73 3.50
CA GLY A 28 9.37 -16.41 2.64
C GLY A 28 8.94 -15.57 1.44
N THR A 29 8.85 -16.17 0.25
CA THR A 29 8.40 -15.51 -0.98
C THR A 29 7.00 -14.90 -0.84
N LEU A 30 6.13 -15.60 -0.11
CA LEU A 30 4.76 -15.16 0.16
C LEU A 30 4.70 -13.91 1.06
N ASP A 31 5.49 -13.88 2.16
CA ASP A 31 5.56 -12.74 3.07
C ASP A 31 6.13 -11.50 2.35
N ARG A 32 7.07 -11.68 1.41
CA ARG A 32 7.55 -10.60 0.55
C ARG A 32 6.45 -10.05 -0.36
N ILE A 33 5.62 -10.90 -0.95
CA ILE A 33 4.54 -10.48 -1.86
C ILE A 33 3.47 -9.70 -1.09
N VAL A 34 3.09 -10.16 0.11
CA VAL A 34 2.18 -9.43 0.98
C VAL A 34 2.80 -8.11 1.45
N ALA A 35 4.08 -8.09 1.83
CA ALA A 35 4.76 -6.86 2.21
C ALA A 35 4.83 -5.84 1.06
N LEU A 36 4.99 -6.31 -0.18
CA LEU A 36 4.97 -5.48 -1.38
C LEU A 36 3.58 -4.89 -1.63
N ASP A 37 2.52 -5.69 -1.49
CA ASP A 37 1.13 -5.26 -1.63
C ASP A 37 0.77 -4.15 -0.62
N VAL A 38 1.15 -4.35 0.65
CA VAL A 38 0.97 -3.33 1.69
C VAL A 38 1.79 -2.07 1.39
N PHE A 39 3.03 -2.21 0.89
CA PHE A 39 3.85 -1.06 0.52
C PHE A 39 3.22 -0.24 -0.61
N ILE A 40 2.69 -0.89 -1.66
CA ILE A 40 1.97 -0.21 -2.75
C ILE A 40 0.74 0.51 -2.19
N THR A 41 -0.05 -0.16 -1.34
CA THR A 41 -1.24 0.44 -0.71
C THR A 41 -0.90 1.70 0.11
N LEU A 42 0.25 1.71 0.81
CA LEU A 42 0.72 2.89 1.55
C LEU A 42 1.08 4.07 0.63
N ILE A 43 1.69 3.82 -0.53
CA ILE A 43 2.00 4.87 -1.52
C ILE A 43 0.72 5.52 -2.05
N VAL A 44 -0.29 4.69 -2.33
CA VAL A 44 -1.62 5.15 -2.77
C VAL A 44 -2.27 6.06 -1.72
N ALA A 45 -2.26 5.61 -0.47
CA ALA A 45 -2.81 6.40 0.64
C ALA A 45 -2.05 7.72 0.83
N ALA A 46 -0.73 7.74 0.65
CA ALA A 46 0.08 8.97 0.75
C ALA A 46 -0.29 9.97 -0.35
N THR A 47 -0.53 9.45 -1.56
CA THR A 47 -0.97 10.24 -2.70
C THR A 47 -2.33 10.88 -2.42
N CYS A 48 -3.30 10.13 -1.86
CA CYS A 48 -4.60 10.67 -1.43
C CYS A 48 -4.47 11.79 -0.38
N VAL A 49 -3.60 11.62 0.62
CA VAL A 49 -3.33 12.64 1.64
C VAL A 49 -2.76 13.92 0.99
N GLY A 50 -1.87 13.77 0.01
CA GLY A 50 -1.34 14.89 -0.78
C GLY A 50 -2.40 15.64 -1.59
N MET A 51 -3.41 14.94 -2.13
CA MET A 51 -4.55 15.57 -2.80
C MET A 51 -5.38 16.42 -1.83
N GLY A 52 -5.64 15.91 -0.62
CA GLY A 52 -6.35 16.65 0.42
C GLY A 52 -5.61 17.91 0.89
N LEU A 53 -4.28 17.89 0.89
CA LEU A 53 -3.42 19.03 1.19
C LEU A 53 -3.51 20.14 0.14
N ASN A 54 -3.46 19.78 -1.14
CA ASN A 54 -3.46 20.74 -2.25
C ASN A 54 -4.85 21.29 -2.58
N ARG A 55 -5.94 20.70 -2.04
CA ARG A 55 -7.35 21.04 -2.34
C ARG A 55 -7.74 20.93 -3.82
N ASP A 56 -6.85 20.41 -4.67
CA ASP A 56 -7.09 20.16 -6.07
C ASP A 56 -7.42 18.69 -6.31
N GLY A 57 -8.68 18.43 -6.69
CA GLY A 57 -9.21 17.10 -6.98
C GLY A 57 -8.79 16.51 -8.33
N SER A 58 -7.80 17.09 -9.02
CA SER A 58 -7.39 16.67 -10.36
C SER A 58 -6.95 15.20 -10.42
N ASN A 59 -6.46 14.66 -9.31
CA ASN A 59 -5.97 13.29 -9.22
C ASN A 59 -6.99 12.28 -8.66
N ILE A 60 -8.28 12.64 -8.50
CA ILE A 60 -9.31 11.71 -7.99
C ILE A 60 -9.44 10.46 -8.86
N ALA A 61 -9.34 10.61 -10.19
CA ALA A 61 -9.34 9.46 -11.11
C ALA A 61 -8.12 8.55 -10.89
N LEU A 62 -6.96 9.13 -10.60
CA LEU A 62 -5.73 8.40 -10.30
C LEU A 62 -5.84 7.66 -8.95
N ALA A 63 -6.42 8.31 -7.93
CA ALA A 63 -6.73 7.67 -6.65
C ALA A 63 -7.68 6.48 -6.81
N ALA A 64 -8.72 6.61 -7.66
CA ALA A 64 -9.63 5.52 -7.96
C ALA A 64 -8.94 4.34 -8.68
N ALA A 65 -8.10 4.64 -9.68
CA ALA A 65 -7.30 3.62 -10.37
C ALA A 65 -6.35 2.89 -9.40
N PHE A 66 -5.73 3.63 -8.48
CA PHE A 66 -4.87 3.06 -7.46
C PHE A 66 -5.62 2.22 -6.43
N ALA A 67 -6.85 2.58 -6.06
CA ALA A 67 -7.70 1.77 -5.18
C ALA A 67 -8.04 0.42 -5.82
N LEU A 68 -8.33 0.41 -7.13
CA LEU A 68 -8.53 -0.81 -7.89
C LEU A 68 -7.25 -1.65 -7.94
N LEU A 69 -6.10 -1.02 -8.16
CA LEU A 69 -4.81 -1.71 -8.20
C LEU A 69 -4.46 -2.37 -6.85
N ALA A 70 -4.69 -1.67 -5.73
CA ALA A 70 -4.50 -2.21 -4.39
C ALA A 70 -5.44 -3.40 -4.11
N PHE A 71 -6.70 -3.33 -4.56
CA PHE A 71 -7.64 -4.44 -4.45
C PHE A 71 -7.17 -5.67 -5.25
N ILE A 72 -6.75 -5.46 -6.51
CA ILE A 72 -6.23 -6.51 -7.38
C ILE A 72 -4.96 -7.14 -6.78
N GLY A 73 -4.08 -6.32 -6.19
CA GLY A 73 -2.87 -6.77 -5.50
C GLY A 73 -3.17 -7.73 -4.35
N SER A 74 -4.10 -7.34 -3.47
CA SER A 74 -4.54 -8.17 -2.33
C SER A 74 -5.19 -9.49 -2.77
N VAL A 75 -6.06 -9.45 -3.78
CA VAL A 75 -6.68 -10.67 -4.35
C VAL A 75 -5.64 -11.59 -4.99
N SER A 76 -4.65 -11.03 -5.69
CA SER A 76 -3.57 -11.80 -6.30
C SER A 76 -2.68 -12.46 -5.24
N ALA A 77 -2.38 -11.74 -4.16
CA ALA A 77 -1.67 -12.29 -3.02
C ALA A 77 -2.44 -13.45 -2.38
N ALA A 78 -3.75 -13.30 -2.15
CA ALA A 78 -4.61 -14.34 -1.58
C ALA A 78 -4.63 -15.61 -2.44
N ARG A 79 -4.79 -15.49 -3.77
CA ARG A 79 -4.75 -16.64 -4.69
C ARG A 79 -3.40 -17.36 -4.68
N LEU A 80 -2.31 -16.63 -4.47
CA LEU A 80 -0.98 -17.23 -4.40
C LEU A 80 -0.79 -18.06 -3.12
N VAL A 81 -1.36 -17.62 -2.00
CA VAL A 81 -1.41 -18.42 -0.75
C VAL A 81 -2.12 -19.74 -1.01
N GLU A 82 -3.30 -19.68 -1.63
CA GLU A 82 -4.17 -20.83 -1.89
C GLU A 82 -3.50 -21.88 -2.80
N ARG A 83 -2.73 -21.44 -3.81
CA ARG A 83 -1.92 -22.34 -4.65
C ARG A 83 -0.76 -22.99 -3.90
N GLY A 84 -0.21 -22.34 -2.89
CA GLY A 84 0.88 -22.87 -2.08
C GLY A 84 0.45 -24.01 -1.14
N GLU A 85 -0.81 -24.01 -0.69
CA GLU A 85 -1.35 -25.05 0.20
C GLU A 85 -1.72 -26.34 -0.53
N SER A 86 -1.99 -26.30 -1.84
CA SER A 86 -2.36 -27.50 -2.63
C SER A 86 -1.22 -28.51 -2.84
N HIS A 87 0.00 -28.20 -2.40
CA HIS A 87 1.17 -29.10 -2.50
C HIS A 87 1.64 -29.66 -1.16
N ARG A 88 0.84 -29.52 -0.10
CA ARG A 88 1.12 -30.13 1.20
C ARG A 88 0.03 -31.11 1.63
#